data_AF-A0A2D4FJR1-F1
#
_entry.id   AF-A0A2D4FJR1-F1
#
_cell.length_a   1.000
_cell.length_b   1.000
_cell.length_c   1.000
_cell.angle_alpha   90.00
_cell.angle_beta   90.00
_cell.angle_gamma   90.00
#
_symmetry.space_group_name_H-M   'P 1'
#
loop_
_entity.id
_entity.type
_entity.pdbx_description
1 polymer ?
#
loop_
_entity_poly.entity_id
_entity_poly.type
_entity_poly.pdbx_seq_one_letter_code
_entity_poly.pdbx_strand_id
1 'polypeptide(L)'
;GNLEGEHWLGLEYIHLLTRQGSYMLRVLMEDWSGRQAQAEYNTFALEPESDFYRLQLGKYRGSAGDSLSWHNGRQFTTLDHDHDAYSGNCAHYQKGGWWYNMCAHSNLNGIWYKGGHYRSRYQDGV
;
A
#
# COMPACT_ATOMS: atom_id res chain seq x y z
N GLY A 1 14.97 -4.83 1.57
CA GLY A 1 15.55 -4.05 0.45
C GLY A 1 16.84 -3.41 0.91
N ASN A 2 17.24 -2.31 0.28
CA ASN A 2 18.39 -1.50 0.68
C ASN A 2 17.88 -0.17 1.27
N LEU A 3 18.34 0.21 2.48
CA LEU A 3 17.93 1.46 3.14
C LEU A 3 18.35 2.72 2.35
N GLU A 4 19.36 2.61 1.49
CA GLU A 4 19.81 3.67 0.58
C GLU A 4 19.09 3.66 -0.78
N GLY A 5 18.13 2.76 -0.98
CA GLY A 5 17.36 2.61 -2.21
C GLY A 5 15.98 2.03 -1.97
N GLU A 6 15.51 1.20 -2.90
CA GLU A 6 14.20 0.56 -2.78
C GLU A 6 14.18 -0.43 -1.61
N HIS A 7 13.27 -0.20 -0.68
CA HIS A 7 13.04 -1.10 0.44
C HIS A 7 11.62 -0.99 1.00
N TRP A 8 11.21 -2.10 1.61
CA TRP A 8 10.09 -2.16 2.54
C TRP A 8 10.66 -2.35 3.93
N LEU A 9 10.21 -1.55 4.90
CA LEU A 9 10.72 -1.58 6.28
C LEU A 9 10.41 -2.90 6.99
N GLY A 10 9.32 -3.56 6.62
CA GLY A 10 8.81 -4.76 7.28
C GLY A 10 7.57 -4.45 8.14
N LEU A 11 6.57 -5.32 8.05
CA LEU A 11 5.27 -5.11 8.71
C LEU A 11 5.39 -5.01 10.24
N GLU A 12 6.16 -5.90 10.85
CA GLU A 12 6.37 -5.90 12.30
C GLU A 12 7.08 -4.63 12.78
N TYR A 13 8.09 -4.14 12.05
CA TYR A 13 8.74 -2.87 12.39
C TYR A 13 7.78 -1.68 12.30
N ILE A 14 6.91 -1.65 11.27
CA ILE A 14 5.89 -0.61 11.11
C ILE A 14 4.85 -0.70 12.23
N HIS A 15 4.39 -1.90 12.58
CA HIS A 15 3.49 -2.12 13.72
C HIS A 15 4.10 -1.58 15.01
N LEU A 16 5.32 -2.01 15.35
CA LEU A 16 6.01 -1.59 16.57
C LEU A 16 6.26 -0.09 16.62
N LEU A 17 6.56 0.56 15.50
CA LEU A 17 6.69 2.02 15.41
C LEU A 17 5.36 2.73 15.64
N THR A 18 4.33 2.34 14.88
CA THR A 18 3.02 3.03 14.89
C THR A 18 2.24 2.83 16.19
N ARG A 19 2.58 1.81 17.00
CA ARG A 19 2.03 1.66 18.35
C ARG A 19 2.60 2.62 19.41
N GLN A 20 3.73 3.27 19.15
CA GLN A 20 4.39 4.12 20.16
C GLN A 20 3.67 5.46 20.37
N GLY A 21 2.76 5.83 19.47
CA GLY A 21 2.06 7.09 19.53
C GLY A 21 1.17 7.30 18.32
N SER A 22 0.71 8.53 18.10
CA SER A 22 -0.06 8.88 16.91
C SER A 22 0.87 9.28 15.78
N TYR A 23 0.78 8.57 14.65
CA TYR A 23 1.56 8.83 13.45
C TYR A 23 0.65 9.24 12.29
N MET A 24 1.17 10.12 11.44
CA MET A 24 0.57 10.49 10.15
C MET A 24 1.32 9.73 9.05
N LEU A 25 0.60 9.22 8.05
CA LEU A 25 1.21 8.73 6.81
C LEU A 25 1.24 9.87 5.80
N ARG A 26 2.40 10.08 5.15
CA ARG A 26 2.54 10.89 3.94
C ARG A 26 3.09 10.01 2.81
N VAL A 27 2.34 9.89 1.73
CA VAL A 27 2.75 9.23 0.49
C VAL A 27 3.18 10.31 -0.50
N LEU A 28 4.40 10.20 -1.01
CA LEU A 28 4.97 11.10 -2.01
C LEU A 28 5.10 10.34 -3.33
N MET A 29 4.63 10.94 -4.42
CA MET A 29 4.63 10.33 -5.75
C MET A 29 5.11 11.33 -6.79
N GLU A 30 5.81 10.81 -7.80
CA GLU A 30 6.25 11.57 -8.96
C GLU A 30 5.99 10.73 -10.21
N ASP A 31 5.46 11.34 -11.27
CA ASP A 31 5.30 10.67 -12.56
C ASP A 31 6.51 10.87 -13.48
N TRP A 32 6.49 10.19 -14.62
CA TRP A 32 7.58 10.23 -15.61
C TRP A 32 7.78 11.59 -16.31
N SER A 33 6.85 12.53 -16.11
CA SER A 33 6.97 13.92 -16.57
C SER A 33 7.47 14.87 -15.48
N GLY A 34 7.80 14.36 -14.28
CA GLY A 34 8.26 15.13 -13.13
C GLY A 34 7.13 15.81 -12.36
N ARG A 35 5.86 15.46 -12.60
CA ARG A 35 4.74 16.00 -11.81
C ARG A 35 4.68 15.28 -10.48
N GLN A 36 4.71 16.06 -9.41
CA GLN A 36 4.66 15.54 -8.03
C GLN A 36 3.26 15.66 -7.44
N ALA A 37 2.88 14.66 -6.65
CA ALA A 37 1.64 14.64 -5.89
C ALA A 37 1.85 14.01 -4.51
N GLN A 38 0.98 14.37 -3.55
CA GLN A 38 1.03 13.81 -2.21
C GLN A 38 -0.35 13.43 -1.67
N ALA A 39 -0.37 12.43 -0.81
CA ALA A 39 -1.51 12.02 0.00
C ALA A 39 -1.09 11.94 1.48
N GLU A 40 -1.87 12.55 2.36
CA GLU A 40 -1.65 12.52 3.81
C GLU A 40 -2.87 11.90 4.50
N TYR A 41 -2.61 11.08 5.51
CA TYR A 41 -3.63 10.50 6.38
C TYR A 41 -3.27 10.81 7.82
N ASN A 42 -4.14 11.53 8.52
CA ASN A 42 -3.84 12.05 9.87
C ASN A 42 -3.73 10.98 10.98
N THR A 43 -3.96 9.72 10.64
CA THR A 43 -3.71 8.54 11.48
C THR A 43 -3.23 7.42 10.58
N PHE A 44 -2.17 6.73 11.00
CA PHE A 44 -1.65 5.55 10.35
C PHE A 44 -1.11 4.58 11.41
N ALA A 45 -1.67 3.38 11.44
CA ALA A 45 -1.19 2.30 12.27
C ALA A 45 -1.46 0.95 11.62
N LEU A 46 -0.69 -0.06 12.01
CA LEU A 46 -0.98 -1.45 11.69
C LEU A 46 -1.37 -2.18 12.96
N GLU A 47 -2.35 -3.06 12.86
CA GLU A 47 -2.65 -4.05 13.89
C GLU A 47 -1.52 -5.09 14.00
N PRO A 48 -1.46 -5.90 15.08
CA PRO A 48 -0.44 -6.95 15.20
C PRO A 48 -0.61 -8.06 14.16
N GLU A 49 0.39 -8.94 14.06
CA GLU A 49 0.35 -10.13 13.19
C GLU A 49 -0.88 -11.02 13.43
N SER A 50 -1.37 -11.09 14.67
CA SER A 50 -2.58 -11.85 15.01
C SER A 50 -3.87 -11.32 14.37
N ASP A 51 -3.85 -10.08 13.85
CA ASP A 51 -4.90 -9.52 12.98
C ASP A 51 -4.31 -9.15 11.61
N PHE A 52 -3.31 -9.92 11.17
CA PHE A 52 -2.72 -9.90 9.84
C PHE A 52 -2.31 -8.50 9.39
N TYR A 53 -1.77 -7.70 10.32
CA TYR A 53 -1.32 -6.34 10.08
C TYR A 53 -2.37 -5.44 9.43
N ARG A 54 -3.64 -5.56 9.86
CA ARG A 54 -4.75 -4.74 9.36
C ARG A 54 -4.39 -3.25 9.37
N LEU A 55 -4.67 -2.58 8.25
CA LEU A 55 -4.41 -1.16 8.08
C LEU A 55 -5.44 -0.32 8.83
N GLN A 56 -4.96 0.65 9.61
CA GLN A 56 -5.78 1.71 10.20
C GLN A 56 -5.37 3.06 9.61
N LEU A 57 -6.30 3.72 8.95
CA LEU A 57 -6.12 5.06 8.37
C LEU A 57 -7.14 6.06 8.91
N GLY A 58 -6.65 7.28 9.09
CA GLY A 58 -7.45 8.45 9.43
C GLY A 58 -7.99 9.20 8.20
N LYS A 59 -8.29 10.48 8.39
CA LYS A 59 -8.82 11.37 7.35
C LYS A 59 -7.74 11.73 6.34
N TYR A 60 -8.10 11.64 5.07
CA TYR A 60 -7.29 12.05 3.93
C TYR A 60 -7.20 13.58 3.76
N ARG A 61 -6.04 14.04 3.28
CA ARG A 61 -5.82 15.34 2.62
C ARG A 61 -4.69 15.20 1.61
N GLY A 62 -4.76 15.87 0.45
CA GLY A 62 -3.65 15.84 -0.50
C GLY A 62 -4.01 16.34 -1.89
N SER A 63 -3.02 16.31 -2.78
CA SER A 63 -3.18 16.64 -4.20
C SER A 63 -3.30 15.41 -5.10
N ALA A 64 -2.98 14.22 -4.59
CA ALA A 64 -2.94 12.98 -5.38
C ALA A 64 -4.31 12.33 -5.64
N GLY A 65 -5.38 12.79 -4.99
CA GLY A 65 -6.61 12.00 -4.82
C GLY A 65 -6.49 10.96 -3.70
N ASP A 66 -7.63 10.42 -3.25
CA ASP A 66 -7.69 9.44 -2.16
C ASP A 66 -7.88 8.02 -2.70
N SER A 67 -6.76 7.35 -2.95
CA SER A 67 -6.71 5.96 -3.43
C SER A 67 -6.31 4.95 -2.36
N LEU A 68 -6.12 5.37 -1.09
CA LEU A 68 -5.74 4.46 0.00
C LEU A 68 -6.88 4.24 1.00
N SER A 69 -7.84 5.17 1.17
CA SER A 69 -8.95 4.98 2.11
C SER A 69 -9.80 3.75 1.80
N TRP A 70 -9.85 3.29 0.54
CA TRP A 70 -10.54 2.05 0.16
C TRP A 70 -9.88 0.77 0.69
N HIS A 71 -8.63 0.89 1.15
CA HIS A 71 -7.84 -0.16 1.78
C HIS A 71 -7.91 -0.11 3.32
N ASN A 72 -8.54 0.93 3.88
CA ASN A 72 -8.66 1.07 5.33
C ASN A 72 -9.45 -0.10 5.94
N GLY A 73 -8.94 -0.65 7.05
CA GLY A 73 -9.51 -1.81 7.73
C GLY A 73 -9.27 -3.15 7.03
N ARG A 74 -8.50 -3.20 5.94
CA ARG A 74 -8.16 -4.45 5.23
C ARG A 74 -6.91 -5.10 5.83
N GLN A 75 -6.89 -6.42 5.80
CA GLN A 75 -5.76 -7.24 6.24
C GLN A 75 -4.70 -7.31 5.14
N PHE A 76 -3.45 -7.55 5.53
CA PHE A 76 -2.36 -7.62 4.57
C PHE A 76 -2.39 -8.97 3.84
N THR A 77 -2.32 -8.92 2.52
CA THR A 77 -2.36 -10.08 1.62
C THR A 77 -1.05 -10.17 0.86
N THR A 78 -0.54 -11.40 0.71
CA THR A 78 0.63 -11.76 -0.10
C THR A 78 0.28 -12.92 -1.04
N LEU A 79 1.23 -13.31 -1.88
CA LEU A 79 1.06 -14.43 -2.83
C LEU A 79 0.65 -15.74 -2.13
N ASP A 80 1.19 -15.97 -0.94
CA ASP A 80 1.05 -17.19 -0.15
C ASP A 80 0.04 -17.08 1.00
N HIS A 81 -0.44 -15.87 1.30
CA HIS A 81 -1.44 -15.62 2.35
C HIS A 81 -2.54 -14.69 1.83
N ASP A 82 -3.70 -15.28 1.55
CA ASP A 82 -4.88 -14.59 1.02
C ASP A 82 -5.81 -14.14 2.16
N HIS A 83 -5.87 -12.82 2.39
CA HIS A 83 -6.73 -12.19 3.39
C HIS A 83 -7.55 -11.04 2.79
N ASP A 84 -7.69 -11.02 1.46
CA ASP A 84 -8.44 -9.98 0.78
C ASP A 84 -9.94 -10.33 0.66
N ALA A 85 -10.73 -9.42 0.07
CA ALA A 85 -12.17 -9.59 -0.04
C ALA A 85 -12.61 -10.13 -1.41
N TYR A 86 -11.66 -10.43 -2.30
CA TYR A 86 -11.93 -10.97 -3.63
C TYR A 86 -12.11 -12.50 -3.55
N SER A 87 -12.79 -13.07 -4.55
CA SER A 87 -13.02 -14.51 -4.62
C SER A 87 -11.77 -15.33 -4.94
N GLY A 88 -10.65 -14.67 -5.24
CA GLY A 88 -9.34 -15.30 -5.37
C GLY A 88 -8.27 -14.31 -4.92
N ASN A 89 -7.01 -14.71 -4.95
CA ASN A 89 -5.95 -13.90 -4.36
C ASN A 89 -5.55 -12.70 -5.26
N CYS A 90 -5.81 -11.47 -4.80
CA CYS A 90 -5.43 -10.23 -5.48
C CYS A 90 -3.91 -10.11 -5.70
N ALA A 91 -3.07 -10.63 -4.82
CA ALA A 91 -1.61 -10.62 -4.97
C ALA A 91 -1.15 -11.46 -6.17
N HIS A 92 -1.91 -12.48 -6.59
CA HIS A 92 -1.62 -13.22 -7.82
C HIS A 92 -1.71 -12.34 -9.06
N TYR A 93 -2.58 -11.31 -9.05
CA TYR A 93 -2.84 -10.44 -10.18
C TYR A 93 -2.03 -9.16 -10.10
N GLN A 94 -1.95 -8.53 -8.93
CA GLN A 94 -1.33 -7.22 -8.71
C GLN A 94 0.16 -7.27 -8.37
N LYS A 95 0.68 -8.48 -8.11
CA LYS A 95 2.11 -8.77 -7.95
C LYS A 95 2.81 -8.04 -6.80
N GLY A 96 2.07 -7.58 -5.81
CA GLY A 96 2.59 -6.96 -4.59
C GLY A 96 2.07 -7.64 -3.33
N GLY A 97 2.65 -7.25 -2.19
CA GLY A 97 2.04 -7.44 -0.88
C GLY A 97 1.34 -6.15 -0.46
N TRP A 98 0.05 -6.22 -0.13
CA TRP A 98 -0.75 -5.02 0.15
C TRP A 98 -1.98 -5.32 1.00
N TRP A 99 -2.61 -4.27 1.52
CA TRP A 99 -3.92 -4.32 2.14
C TRP A 99 -5.02 -4.39 1.07
N TYR A 100 -5.00 -5.44 0.24
CA TYR A 100 -5.92 -5.58 -0.87
C TYR A 100 -7.39 -5.67 -0.40
N ASN A 101 -8.28 -5.14 -1.23
CA ASN A 101 -9.73 -5.20 -1.06
C ASN A 101 -10.32 -6.08 -2.18
N MET A 102 -10.82 -5.50 -3.28
CA MET A 102 -11.32 -6.27 -4.44
C MET A 102 -11.06 -5.57 -5.79
N CYS A 103 -9.82 -5.22 -6.17
CA CYS A 103 -8.56 -5.63 -5.58
C CYS A 103 -7.73 -4.45 -5.04
N ALA A 104 -7.46 -3.40 -5.84
CA ALA A 104 -6.88 -2.16 -5.31
C ALA A 104 -7.31 -0.89 -6.03
N HIS A 105 -7.23 0.23 -5.31
CA HIS A 105 -7.17 1.58 -5.89
C HIS A 105 -5.74 2.15 -5.90
N SER A 106 -4.83 1.59 -5.09
CA SER A 106 -3.39 1.88 -5.10
C SER A 106 -2.59 0.59 -4.93
N ASN A 107 -1.47 0.45 -5.67
CA ASN A 107 -0.65 -0.76 -5.69
C ASN A 107 0.85 -0.43 -5.65
N LEU A 108 1.26 0.33 -4.63
CA LEU A 108 2.62 0.90 -4.55
C LEU A 108 3.74 -0.14 -4.40
N ASN A 109 3.39 -1.36 -4.00
CA ASN A 109 4.29 -2.52 -3.93
C ASN A 109 4.19 -3.43 -5.18
N GLY A 110 3.58 -2.96 -6.26
CA GLY A 110 3.44 -3.67 -7.52
C GLY A 110 4.72 -3.68 -8.37
N ILE A 111 4.56 -4.08 -9.64
CA ILE A 111 5.64 -4.07 -10.62
C ILE A 111 5.97 -2.64 -11.02
N TRP A 112 7.22 -2.26 -10.85
CA TRP A 112 7.71 -0.98 -11.35
C TRP A 112 7.97 -1.04 -12.86
N TYR A 113 7.20 -0.26 -13.63
CA TYR A 113 7.32 -0.20 -15.09
C TYR A 113 8.04 1.07 -15.54
N LYS A 114 9.20 0.88 -16.17
CA LYS A 114 9.98 1.99 -16.74
C LYS A 114 9.16 2.72 -17.82
N GLY A 115 9.06 4.05 -17.71
CA GLY A 115 8.28 4.90 -18.60
C GLY A 115 6.78 5.00 -18.28
N GLY A 116 6.30 4.32 -17.24
CA GLY A 116 4.95 4.47 -16.66
C GLY A 116 3.84 3.80 -17.44
N HIS A 117 3.97 3.73 -18.76
CA HIS A 117 3.08 2.94 -19.59
C HIS A 117 3.42 1.46 -19.47
N TYR A 118 2.45 0.67 -19.01
CA TYR A 118 2.54 -0.77 -18.99
C TYR A 118 1.38 -1.40 -19.77
N ARG A 119 1.65 -2.57 -20.34
CA ARG A 119 0.66 -3.42 -21.02
C ARG A 119 0.69 -4.78 -20.35
N SER A 120 0.08 -4.87 -19.18
CA SER A 120 -0.14 -6.14 -18.50
C SER A 120 -1.58 -6.60 -18.72
N ARG A 121 -1.80 -7.91 -18.61
CA ARG A 121 -3.15 -8.49 -18.57
C ARG A 121 -3.88 -8.11 -17.27
N TYR A 122 -3.13 -7.72 -16.25
CA TYR A 122 -3.61 -7.35 -14.92
C TYR A 122 -3.21 -5.90 -14.61
N GLN A 123 -3.82 -5.31 -13.59
CA GLN A 123 -3.44 -3.99 -13.06
C GLN A 123 -2.35 -4.19 -12.01
N ASP A 124 -1.15 -4.57 -12.45
CA ASP A 124 -0.01 -4.94 -11.60
C ASP A 124 1.03 -3.84 -11.44
N GLY A 125 0.86 -2.71 -12.12
CA GLY A 125 1.75 -1.56 -12.01
C GLY A 125 1.62 -0.82 -10.67
N VAL A 126 2.66 -0.03 -10.38
CA VAL A 126 2.70 1.04 -9.36
C VAL A 126 2.00 2.29 -9.86
#